data_AF-A0A522A4G6-F1
#
_entry.id   AF-A0A522A4G6-F1
#
_cell.length_a   1.000
_cell.length_b   1.000
_cell.length_c   1.000
_cell.angle_alpha   90.00
_cell.angle_beta   90.00
_cell.angle_gamma   90.00
#
_symmetry.space_group_name_H-M   'P 1'
#
loop_
_entity.id
_entity.type
_entity.pdbx_description
1 polymer ?
#
loop_
_entity_poly.entity_id
_entity_poly.type
_entity_poly.pdbx_seq_one_letter_code
_entity_poly.pdbx_strand_id
1 'polypeptide(L)'
;MDLDTSPMSDEVCRAIAAAETGYVEAPAGCGKTESIVRTVGAFCEKPQLVLTHTHAGVDALRQRFRDRQIPARKYHVDTIAGWAWGWVRKYPINASYGGSIDIAEWNDVYGAFATLLGRDFVRQGVVNSYSGAIVDEYQDCTVPMHRMIVQLKSILP
;
A
#
# COMPACT_ATOMS: atom_id res chain seq x y z
N MET A 1 -3.58 -4.54 35.65
CA MET A 1 -3.05 -3.52 34.72
C MET A 1 -3.34 -4.06 33.35
N ASP A 2 -4.59 -3.96 32.94
CA ASP A 2 -5.06 -4.54 31.69
C ASP A 2 -4.62 -3.61 30.57
N LEU A 3 -3.70 -4.11 29.74
CA LEU A 3 -3.42 -3.51 28.44
C LEU A 3 -4.72 -3.60 27.66
N ASP A 4 -5.30 -2.45 27.37
CA ASP A 4 -6.48 -2.30 26.54
C ASP A 4 -6.20 -2.88 25.15
N THR A 5 -6.51 -4.17 24.96
CA THR A 5 -6.49 -4.86 23.68
C THR A 5 -7.86 -4.79 23.01
N SER A 6 -8.60 -3.70 23.21
CA SER A 6 -9.81 -3.45 22.43
C SER A 6 -9.44 -3.35 20.96
N PRO A 7 -10.09 -4.11 20.05
CA PRO A 7 -9.87 -3.96 18.62
C PRO A 7 -10.11 -2.50 18.24
N MET A 8 -9.23 -1.97 17.39
CA MET A 8 -9.32 -0.59 16.89
C MET A 8 -10.78 -0.25 16.48
N SER A 9 -11.32 0.84 17.02
CA SER A 9 -12.75 1.14 16.92
C SER A 9 -13.18 1.43 15.48
N ASP A 10 -14.48 1.26 15.21
CA ASP A 10 -15.10 1.62 13.92
C ASP A 10 -14.92 3.09 13.57
N GLU A 11 -14.76 3.95 14.58
CA GLU A 11 -14.46 5.36 14.41
C GLU A 11 -13.09 5.56 13.76
N VAL A 12 -12.06 4.84 14.22
CA VAL A 12 -10.73 4.89 13.59
C VAL A 12 -10.79 4.36 12.16
N CYS A 13 -11.46 3.23 11.92
CA CYS A 13 -11.58 2.69 10.56
C CYS A 13 -12.30 3.65 9.60
N ARG A 14 -13.34 4.34 10.09
CA ARG A 14 -14.03 5.38 9.33
C ARG A 14 -13.12 6.59 9.08
N ALA A 15 -12.33 6.99 10.07
CA ALA A 15 -11.37 8.07 9.92
C ALA A 15 -10.29 7.73 8.87
N ILE A 16 -9.76 6.50 8.87
CA ILE A 16 -8.81 6.04 7.84
C ILE A 16 -9.45 6.11 6.45
N ALA A 17 -10.69 5.65 6.29
CA ALA A 17 -11.37 5.67 4.98
C ALA A 17 -11.70 7.07 4.46
N ALA A 18 -11.84 8.06 5.35
CA ALA A 18 -12.21 9.43 5.00
C ALA A 18 -11.03 10.41 4.95
N ALA A 19 -9.87 10.03 5.50
CA ALA A 19 -8.71 10.88 5.55
C ALA A 19 -8.12 11.08 4.14
N GLU A 20 -7.72 12.31 3.83
CA GLU A 20 -6.89 12.54 2.64
C GLU A 20 -5.48 12.01 2.87
N THR A 21 -4.95 12.13 4.09
CA THR A 21 -3.62 11.63 4.47
C THR A 21 -3.59 11.46 5.98
N GLY A 22 -2.92 10.43 6.49
CA GLY A 22 -2.79 10.22 7.94
C GLY A 22 -1.90 9.04 8.28
N TYR A 23 -1.70 8.81 9.57
CA TYR A 23 -1.03 7.61 10.08
C TYR A 23 -1.77 7.08 11.30
N VAL A 24 -1.66 5.77 11.54
CA VAL A 24 -2.22 5.11 12.71
C VAL A 24 -1.10 4.36 13.40
N GLU A 25 -0.79 4.78 14.62
CA GLU A 25 0.13 4.08 15.50
C GLU A 25 -0.65 3.17 16.45
N ALA A 26 -0.30 1.89 16.47
CA ALA A 26 -0.82 0.92 17.42
C ALA A 26 0.30 -0.04 17.83
N PRO A 27 0.35 -0.48 19.10
CA PRO A 27 1.29 -1.51 19.53
C PRO A 27 1.14 -2.81 18.73
N ALA A 28 2.20 -3.62 18.74
CA ALA A 28 2.14 -4.96 18.16
C ALA A 28 1.02 -5.78 18.82
N GLY A 29 0.23 -6.48 17.99
CA GLY A 29 -0.91 -7.27 18.46
C GLY A 29 -2.24 -6.51 18.62
N CYS A 30 -2.27 -5.17 18.50
CA CYS A 30 -3.50 -4.37 18.62
C CYS A 30 -4.39 -4.34 17.36
N GLY A 31 -4.23 -5.31 16.45
CA GLY A 31 -5.13 -5.46 15.30
C GLY A 31 -4.97 -4.42 14.19
N LYS A 32 -3.77 -3.83 13.99
CA LYS A 32 -3.49 -2.92 12.85
C LYS A 32 -3.96 -3.51 11.51
N THR A 33 -3.50 -4.72 11.19
CA THR A 33 -3.89 -5.40 9.95
C THR A 33 -5.38 -5.72 9.88
N GLU A 34 -6.03 -6.00 11.02
CA GLU A 34 -7.49 -6.20 11.08
C GLU A 34 -8.24 -4.90 10.80
N SER A 35 -7.71 -3.77 11.27
CA SER A 35 -8.24 -2.43 11.03
C SER A 35 -8.18 -2.08 9.55
N ILE A 36 -7.11 -2.46 8.84
CA ILE A 36 -7.00 -2.29 7.38
C ILE A 36 -8.13 -3.07 6.68
N VAL A 37 -8.30 -4.35 7.02
CA VAL A 37 -9.31 -5.22 6.41
C VAL A 37 -10.72 -4.69 6.67
N ARG A 38 -11.00 -4.26 7.91
CA ARG A 38 -12.29 -3.65 8.29
C ARG A 38 -12.52 -2.31 7.57
N THR A 39 -11.50 -1.46 7.48
CA THR A 39 -11.56 -0.17 6.77
C THR A 39 -11.97 -0.37 5.32
N VAL A 40 -11.23 -1.19 4.59
CA VAL A 40 -11.48 -1.51 3.18
C VAL A 40 -12.85 -2.20 3.01
N GLY A 41 -13.19 -3.12 3.90
CA GLY A 41 -14.41 -3.91 3.84
C GLY A 41 -15.68 -3.10 4.07
N ALA A 42 -15.70 -2.30 5.13
CA ALA A 42 -16.90 -1.63 5.62
C ALA A 42 -17.03 -0.16 5.20
N PHE A 43 -15.91 0.54 4.95
CA PHE A 43 -15.92 2.01 4.81
C PHE A 43 -15.40 2.53 3.47
N CYS A 44 -14.61 1.75 2.73
CA CYS A 44 -14.21 2.11 1.36
C CYS A 44 -15.21 1.58 0.32
N GLU A 45 -15.66 2.40 -0.64
CA GLU A 45 -16.55 1.94 -1.72
C GLU A 45 -15.79 1.42 -2.94
N LYS A 46 -14.65 2.06 -3.23
CA LYS A 46 -13.80 1.83 -4.41
C LYS A 46 -12.51 1.09 -4.01
N PRO A 47 -11.79 0.49 -4.99
CA PRO A 47 -10.62 -0.32 -4.71
C PRO A 47 -9.52 0.46 -3.96
N GLN A 48 -8.89 -0.19 -2.97
CA GLN A 48 -7.75 0.34 -2.22
C GLN A 48 -6.47 -0.40 -2.60
N LEU A 49 -5.36 0.33 -2.76
CA LEU A 49 -4.03 -0.24 -2.85
C LEU A 49 -3.50 -0.47 -1.44
N VAL A 50 -3.25 -1.72 -1.05
CA VAL A 50 -2.71 -2.07 0.26
C VAL A 50 -1.29 -2.63 0.08
N LEU A 51 -0.30 -1.93 0.62
CA LEU A 51 1.11 -2.28 0.50
C LEU A 51 1.67 -2.75 1.83
N THR A 52 2.55 -3.74 1.80
CA THR A 52 3.31 -4.22 2.96
C THR A 52 4.74 -4.57 2.55
N HIS A 53 5.59 -4.96 3.50
CA HIS A 53 7.01 -5.24 3.23
C HIS A 53 7.30 -6.66 2.79
N THR A 54 6.47 -7.64 3.16
CA THR A 54 6.79 -9.07 2.99
C THR A 54 5.69 -9.85 2.28
N HIS A 55 6.07 -10.91 1.57
CA HIS A 55 5.10 -11.82 0.96
C HIS A 55 4.22 -12.51 2.02
N ALA A 56 4.76 -12.82 3.20
CA ALA A 56 3.98 -13.32 4.32
C ALA A 56 2.91 -12.31 4.78
N GLY A 57 3.23 -11.02 4.81
CA GLY A 57 2.27 -9.95 5.08
C GLY A 57 1.17 -9.88 4.02
N VAL A 58 1.54 -10.01 2.74
CA VAL A 58 0.58 -10.07 1.62
C VAL A 58 -0.37 -11.25 1.78
N ASP A 59 0.16 -12.44 2.06
CA ASP A 59 -0.65 -13.65 2.22
C ASP A 59 -1.57 -13.57 3.43
N ALA A 60 -1.08 -13.02 4.56
CA ALA A 60 -1.88 -12.78 5.75
C ALA A 60 -3.02 -11.78 5.51
N LEU A 61 -2.76 -10.66 4.83
CA LEU A 61 -3.78 -9.69 4.42
C LEU A 61 -4.83 -10.33 3.51
N ARG A 62 -4.38 -11.04 2.47
CA ARG A 62 -5.28 -11.73 1.52
C ARG A 62 -6.13 -12.79 2.22
N GLN A 63 -5.56 -13.55 3.15
CA GLN A 63 -6.32 -14.53 3.94
C GLN A 63 -7.41 -13.85 4.76
N ARG A 64 -7.08 -12.78 5.50
CA ARG A 64 -8.08 -12.04 6.30
C ARG A 64 -9.18 -11.42 5.45
N PHE A 65 -8.84 -10.86 4.28
CA PHE A 65 -9.85 -10.37 3.34
C PHE A 65 -10.82 -11.48 2.90
N ARG A 66 -10.30 -12.69 2.60
CA ARG A 66 -11.14 -13.85 2.26
C ARG A 66 -12.01 -14.31 3.42
N ASP A 67 -11.44 -14.41 4.62
CA ASP A 67 -12.16 -14.84 5.83
C ASP A 67 -13.30 -13.88 6.17
N ARG A 68 -13.10 -12.58 5.93
CA ARG A 68 -14.13 -11.53 6.05
C ARG A 68 -15.04 -11.40 4.83
N GLN A 69 -14.88 -12.27 3.82
CA GLN A 69 -15.65 -12.30 2.58
C GLN A 69 -15.67 -10.95 1.84
N ILE A 70 -14.57 -10.18 1.95
CA ILE A 70 -14.45 -8.90 1.25
C ILE A 70 -14.24 -9.19 -0.25
N PRO A 71 -15.03 -8.58 -1.15
CA PRO A 71 -14.87 -8.82 -2.57
C PRO A 71 -13.48 -8.43 -3.07
N ALA A 72 -12.83 -9.30 -3.83
CA ALA A 72 -11.47 -9.06 -4.36
C ALA A 72 -11.38 -7.76 -5.20
N ARG A 73 -12.49 -7.29 -5.77
CA ARG A 73 -12.55 -6.00 -6.47
C ARG A 73 -12.33 -4.78 -5.56
N LYS A 74 -12.40 -4.91 -4.24
CA LYS A 74 -12.24 -3.79 -3.28
C LYS A 74 -10.79 -3.55 -2.88
N TYR A 75 -9.86 -4.43 -3.23
CA TYR A 75 -8.47 -4.29 -2.81
C TYR A 75 -7.49 -4.83 -3.84
N HIS A 76 -6.30 -4.27 -3.83
CA HIS A 76 -5.10 -4.85 -4.39
C HIS A 76 -4.06 -4.92 -3.28
N VAL A 77 -3.56 -6.12 -2.99
CA VAL A 77 -2.54 -6.32 -1.95
C VAL A 77 -1.25 -6.79 -2.61
N ASP A 78 -0.15 -6.09 -2.35
CA ASP A 78 1.18 -6.44 -2.84
C ASP A 78 2.28 -6.01 -1.86
N THR A 79 3.51 -6.47 -2.07
CA THR A 79 4.66 -5.88 -1.39
C THR A 79 5.02 -4.56 -2.04
N ILE A 80 5.59 -3.62 -1.28
CA ILE A 80 6.13 -2.36 -1.81
C ILE A 80 7.13 -2.65 -2.93
N ALA A 81 8.00 -3.64 -2.72
CA ALA A 81 9.00 -4.10 -3.68
C ALA A 81 8.35 -4.69 -4.96
N GLY A 82 7.40 -5.60 -4.80
CA GLY A 82 6.71 -6.28 -5.91
C GLY A 82 5.93 -5.30 -6.77
N TRP A 83 5.20 -4.38 -6.13
CA TRP A 83 4.41 -3.37 -6.83
C TRP A 83 5.30 -2.44 -7.65
N ALA A 84 6.36 -1.90 -7.03
CA ALA A 84 7.32 -1.03 -7.71
C ALA A 84 8.02 -1.75 -8.87
N TRP A 85 8.49 -2.97 -8.64
CA TRP A 85 9.23 -3.74 -9.63
C TRP A 85 8.36 -4.12 -10.82
N GLY A 86 7.09 -4.46 -10.58
CA GLY A 86 6.12 -4.75 -11.63
C GLY A 86 5.93 -3.60 -12.62
N TRP A 87 5.97 -2.35 -12.16
CA TRP A 87 5.90 -1.17 -13.03
C TRP A 87 7.23 -0.89 -13.75
N VAL A 88 8.35 -0.91 -13.03
CA VAL A 88 9.68 -0.62 -13.60
C VAL A 88 10.03 -1.62 -14.71
N ARG A 89 9.75 -2.91 -14.53
CA ARG A 89 10.00 -3.93 -15.57
C ARG A 89 9.14 -3.74 -16.82
N LYS A 90 7.91 -3.24 -16.67
CA LYS A 90 7.01 -2.98 -17.81
C LYS A 90 7.41 -1.74 -18.59
N TYR A 91 7.95 -0.72 -17.91
CA TYR A 91 8.27 0.58 -18.50
C TYR A 91 9.69 1.07 -18.14
N PRO A 92 10.75 0.27 -18.37
CA PRO A 92 12.10 0.59 -17.88
C PRO A 92 12.65 1.88 -18.50
N ILE A 93 12.35 2.12 -19.78
CA ILE A 93 12.76 3.35 -20.49
C ILE A 93 12.10 4.58 -19.87
N ASN A 94 10.78 4.55 -19.63
CA ASN A 94 10.04 5.67 -19.03
C ASN A 94 10.46 5.92 -17.57
N ALA A 95 10.92 4.88 -16.88
CA ALA A 95 11.45 4.91 -15.53
C ALA A 95 12.89 5.45 -15.46
N SER A 96 13.56 5.59 -16.62
CA SER A 96 14.99 5.85 -16.70
C SER A 96 15.82 4.83 -15.92
N TYR A 97 15.34 3.58 -15.87
CA TYR A 97 15.98 2.48 -15.16
C TYR A 97 17.06 1.85 -16.03
N GLY A 98 18.32 1.99 -15.61
CA GLY A 98 19.49 1.41 -16.30
C GLY A 98 19.96 0.07 -15.71
N GLY A 99 19.30 -0.43 -14.66
CA GLY A 99 19.67 -1.69 -14.01
C GLY A 99 19.20 -2.93 -14.78
N SER A 100 19.59 -4.11 -14.29
CA SER A 100 19.12 -5.39 -14.84
C SER A 100 17.60 -5.53 -14.66
N ILE A 101 16.91 -6.07 -15.67
CA ILE A 101 15.47 -6.40 -15.62
C ILE A 101 15.18 -7.77 -14.98
N ASP A 102 16.23 -8.56 -14.76
CA ASP A 102 16.15 -9.91 -14.18
C ASP A 102 16.54 -9.90 -12.70
N ILE A 103 17.46 -9.02 -12.31
CA ILE A 103 17.96 -8.87 -10.95
C ILE A 103 17.65 -7.45 -10.48
N ALA A 104 16.81 -7.35 -9.45
CA ALA A 104 16.36 -6.07 -8.93
C ALA A 104 17.40 -5.45 -7.98
N GLU A 105 17.93 -4.30 -8.36
CA GLU A 105 18.67 -3.42 -7.44
C GLU A 105 17.67 -2.49 -6.74
N TRP A 106 17.22 -2.89 -5.54
CA TRP A 106 16.01 -2.31 -4.93
C TRP A 106 16.02 -0.80 -4.78
N ASN A 107 17.14 -0.20 -4.43
CA ASN A 107 17.24 1.27 -4.31
C ASN A 107 17.00 1.96 -5.66
N ASP A 108 17.55 1.41 -6.74
CA ASP A 108 17.36 1.93 -8.10
C ASP A 108 15.94 1.69 -8.58
N VAL A 109 15.34 0.54 -8.23
CA VAL A 109 13.93 0.24 -8.52
C VAL A 109 13.00 1.27 -7.87
N TYR A 110 13.19 1.60 -6.60
CA TYR A 110 12.35 2.59 -5.91
C TYR A 110 12.54 3.99 -6.50
N GLY A 111 13.77 4.39 -6.82
CA GLY A 111 14.05 5.67 -7.48
C GLY A 111 13.44 5.77 -8.88
N ALA A 112 13.57 4.71 -9.68
CA ALA A 112 13.00 4.63 -11.02
C ALA A 112 11.47 4.63 -10.99
N PHE A 113 10.88 3.93 -10.01
CA PHE A 113 9.43 3.93 -9.88
C PHE A 113 8.89 5.27 -9.38
N ALA A 114 9.59 5.96 -8.48
CA ALA A 114 9.26 7.35 -8.12
C ALA A 114 9.25 8.27 -9.35
N THR A 115 10.18 8.07 -10.30
CA THR A 115 10.18 8.76 -11.59
C THR A 115 8.97 8.39 -12.44
N LEU A 116 8.60 7.11 -12.50
CA LEU A 116 7.39 6.64 -13.21
C LEU A 116 6.10 7.25 -12.66
N LEU A 117 5.97 7.38 -11.33
CA LEU A 117 4.81 8.01 -10.69
C LEU A 117 4.63 9.49 -11.09
N GLY A 118 5.68 10.14 -11.62
CA GLY A 118 5.60 11.46 -12.24
C GLY A 118 5.10 11.48 -13.68
N ARG A 119 4.88 10.32 -14.32
CA ARG A 119 4.42 10.21 -15.73
C ARG A 119 2.90 10.12 -15.80
N ASP A 120 2.29 10.92 -16.68
CA ASP A 120 0.83 11.02 -16.80
C ASP A 120 0.13 9.68 -17.01
N PHE A 121 0.66 8.80 -17.86
CA PHE A 121 0.03 7.50 -18.11
C PHE A 121 0.05 6.57 -16.87
N VAL A 122 1.09 6.65 -16.04
CA VAL A 122 1.19 5.89 -14.79
C VAL A 122 0.23 6.48 -13.77
N ARG A 123 0.23 7.81 -13.61
CA ARG A 123 -0.72 8.52 -12.74
C ARG A 123 -2.16 8.16 -13.10
N GLN A 124 -2.50 8.21 -14.39
CA GLN A 124 -3.83 7.85 -14.87
C GLN A 124 -4.16 6.38 -14.61
N GLY A 125 -3.21 5.47 -14.82
CA GLY A 125 -3.37 4.05 -14.50
C GLY A 125 -3.65 3.82 -13.01
N VAL A 126 -2.93 4.52 -12.13
CA VAL A 126 -3.09 4.42 -10.67
C VAL A 126 -4.46 4.96 -10.23
N VAL A 127 -4.87 6.16 -10.64
CA VAL A 127 -6.18 6.73 -10.24
C VAL A 127 -7.37 5.98 -10.85
N ASN A 128 -7.19 5.32 -12.00
CA ASN A 128 -8.22 4.47 -12.59
C ASN A 128 -8.32 3.10 -11.90
N SER A 129 -7.26 2.68 -11.20
CA SER A 129 -7.20 1.38 -10.53
C SER A 129 -7.61 1.46 -9.07
N TYR A 130 -7.28 2.56 -8.40
CA TYR A 130 -7.40 2.71 -6.96
C TYR A 130 -7.98 4.07 -6.59
N SER A 131 -8.62 4.12 -5.43
CA SER A 131 -9.19 5.35 -4.84
C SER A 131 -8.47 5.82 -3.59
N GLY A 132 -7.51 5.04 -3.10
CA GLY A 132 -6.67 5.35 -1.95
C GLY A 132 -5.57 4.30 -1.77
N ALA A 133 -4.59 4.62 -0.93
CA ALA A 133 -3.48 3.75 -0.60
C ALA A 133 -3.29 3.61 0.92
N ILE A 134 -3.10 2.38 1.38
CA ILE A 134 -2.77 2.06 2.77
C ILE A 134 -1.44 1.32 2.79
N VAL A 135 -0.49 1.79 3.57
CA VAL A 135 0.82 1.14 3.73
C VAL A 135 0.94 0.59 5.14
N ASP A 136 0.99 -0.74 5.26
CA ASP A 136 1.19 -1.45 6.52
C ASP A 136 2.68 -1.47 6.89
N GLU A 137 2.97 -1.38 8.19
CA GLU A 137 4.32 -1.30 8.77
C GLU A 137 5.21 -0.21 8.13
N TYR A 138 4.63 0.96 7.83
CA TYR A 138 5.31 2.08 7.19
C TYR A 138 6.60 2.53 7.88
N GLN A 139 6.70 2.36 9.20
CA GLN A 139 7.90 2.72 9.96
C GLN A 139 9.15 1.92 9.54
N ASP A 140 8.97 0.78 8.86
CA ASP A 140 10.06 -0.07 8.35
C ASP A 140 10.53 0.38 6.94
N CYS A 141 9.95 1.45 6.39
CA CYS A 141 10.35 2.01 5.11
C CYS A 141 11.76 2.58 5.13
N THR A 142 12.57 2.18 4.15
CA THR A 142 13.83 2.85 3.85
C THR A 142 13.59 4.23 3.24
N VAL A 143 14.62 5.08 3.21
CA VAL A 143 14.53 6.42 2.60
C VAL A 143 14.04 6.38 1.13
N PRO A 144 14.53 5.47 0.26
CA PRO A 144 13.98 5.33 -1.10
C PRO A 144 12.50 4.92 -1.14
N MET A 145 12.08 3.97 -0.29
CA MET A 145 10.66 3.58 -0.19
C MET A 145 9.79 4.76 0.24
N HIS A 146 10.22 5.49 1.28
CA HIS A 146 9.53 6.68 1.77
C HIS A 146 9.32 7.71 0.66
N ARG A 147 10.38 8.07 -0.07
CA ARG A 147 10.30 9.04 -1.18
C ARG A 147 9.30 8.61 -2.26
N MET A 148 9.32 7.33 -2.62
CA MET A 148 8.39 6.75 -3.59
C MET A 148 6.94 6.82 -3.07
N ILE A 149 6.69 6.51 -1.80
CA ILE A 149 5.35 6.58 -1.22
C ILE A 149 4.86 8.04 -1.12
N VAL A 150 5.74 8.99 -0.83
CA VAL A 150 5.42 10.43 -0.88
C VAL A 150 5.02 10.86 -2.29
N GLN A 151 5.63 10.30 -3.35
CA GLN A 151 5.18 10.54 -4.72
C GLN A 151 3.80 9.92 -4.98
N LEU A 152 3.55 8.70 -4.49
CA LEU A 152 2.24 8.06 -4.58
C LEU A 152 1.13 8.88 -3.90
N LYS A 153 1.43 9.46 -2.73
CA LYS A 153 0.54 10.37 -1.99
C LYS A 153 0.09 11.58 -2.81
N SER A 154 0.88 12.01 -3.82
CA SER A 154 0.46 13.08 -4.73
C SER A 154 -0.59 12.66 -5.77
N ILE A 155 -0.97 11.38 -5.78
CA ILE A 155 -1.86 10.75 -6.78
C ILE A 155 -3.10 10.16 -6.10
N LEU A 156 -2.91 9.51 -4.95
CA LEU A 156 -3.96 8.87 -4.17
C LEU A 156 -3.97 9.45 -2.74
N PRO A 157 -5.15 9.55 -2.12
CA PRO A 157 -5.24 9.73 -0.67
C PRO A 157 -4.67 8.52 0.07
#